data_AF-A0A9E5HSQ3-F1
#
_entry.id   AF-A0A9E5HSQ3-F1
#
_cell.length_a   1.000
_cell.length_b   1.000
_cell.length_c   1.000
_cell.angle_alpha   90.00
_cell.angle_beta   90.00
_cell.angle_gamma   90.00
#
_symmetry.space_group_name_H-M   'P 1'
#
loop_
_entity.id
_entity.type
_entity.pdbx_description
1 polymer ?
#
loop_
_entity_poly.entity_id
_entity_poly.type
_entity_poly.pdbx_seq_one_letter_code
_entity_poly.pdbx_strand_id
1 'polypeptide(L)'
;CQAPRICDLAIAAAYIVLDHPDPEKMLAALVSGYNSIYPLSTQEVDIIWRLLRMRLAVSVVNSTLLAAESPSDDYITISQAPAWRFLEKLDFNEGLIRARLRSVCDMPIVDGADRVLNWISKEKGKFAPLFGVSLKNLEMKSLSAEKISVPENPFELTREEAKVIGTENDETDTIWLGYYNEPRLIYTAPAFKKGPWKASNRRTVHIAIDVFADKGTKLYAPMKGEVFTAEYRDSPLDYGGVVILKHTTPDNDEFFTLYGHLDPQFLDVLRVGDKIDKGQEFCKLGGPDVNGGWAPHVHFQIAMTTDGMEADWPGVADPDDLNFWNSLCPNPASMLNLEDHDCVYNFNKKTEVLSAREKYFGGNLSVSYNDPILISRAWRHHIFDEWGRPYLDAYNNVPHVGHSHPRINLVASDQLKKVNSNTRYLHPLQTEFAEKILSKLPSQFEVCYFVNSGSEANELALRLAQAHTHKTGIITPDEG
;
A
#
# COMPACT_ATOMS: atom_id res chain seq x y z
N CYS A 1 -37.08 10.58 31.31
CA CYS A 1 -36.01 9.57 31.25
C CYS A 1 -34.88 10.13 30.40
N GLN A 2 -33.66 10.22 30.93
CA GLN A 2 -32.48 10.47 30.09
C GLN A 2 -32.06 9.10 29.53
N ALA A 3 -32.09 8.95 28.20
CA ALA A 3 -31.52 7.76 27.56
C ALA A 3 -29.98 7.85 27.62
N PRO A 4 -29.26 6.71 27.64
CA PRO A 4 -27.81 6.73 27.48
C PRO A 4 -27.43 7.44 26.18
N ARG A 5 -26.49 8.39 26.25
CA ARG A 5 -26.04 9.20 25.08
C ARG A 5 -25.61 8.36 23.87
N ILE A 6 -25.10 7.15 24.12
CA ILE A 6 -24.65 6.22 23.09
C ILE A 6 -25.79 5.77 22.16
N CYS A 7 -27.03 5.81 22.64
CA CYS A 7 -28.20 5.50 21.83
C CYS A 7 -28.42 6.55 20.73
N ASP A 8 -28.19 7.84 21.00
CA ASP A 8 -28.34 8.89 19.99
C ASP A 8 -27.28 8.75 18.90
N LEU A 9 -26.03 8.45 19.29
CA LEU A 9 -24.95 8.14 18.34
C LEU A 9 -25.29 6.91 17.48
N ALA A 10 -25.77 5.83 18.09
CA ALA A 10 -26.17 4.63 17.35
C ALA A 10 -27.34 4.88 16.38
N ILE A 11 -28.27 5.79 16.72
CA ILE A 11 -29.35 6.21 15.82
C ILE A 11 -28.78 6.94 14.60
N ALA A 12 -27.90 7.92 14.80
CA ALA A 12 -27.26 8.62 13.70
C ALA A 12 -26.46 7.64 12.81
N ALA A 13 -25.72 6.76 13.45
CA ALA A 13 -24.91 5.75 12.81
C ALA A 13 -25.75 4.77 11.96
N ALA A 14 -26.95 4.39 12.41
CA ALA A 14 -27.87 3.53 11.65
C ALA A 14 -28.24 4.11 10.29
N TYR A 15 -28.41 5.42 10.17
CA TYR A 15 -28.83 6.02 8.91
C TYR A 15 -27.65 6.45 8.03
N ILE A 16 -26.49 6.76 8.60
CA ILE A 16 -25.31 7.18 7.81
C ILE A 16 -24.69 6.04 6.99
N VAL A 17 -24.90 4.79 7.41
CA VAL A 17 -24.33 3.61 6.75
C VAL A 17 -25.18 3.08 5.59
N LEU A 18 -26.44 3.52 5.47
CA LEU A 18 -27.37 2.99 4.47
C LEU A 18 -26.94 3.42 3.06
N ASP A 19 -26.76 2.42 2.18
CA ASP A 19 -26.28 2.59 0.79
C ASP A 19 -24.98 3.38 0.62
N HIS A 20 -24.24 3.62 1.71
CA HIS A 20 -22.92 4.23 1.63
C HIS A 20 -21.94 3.23 0.98
N PRO A 21 -21.08 3.65 0.04
CA PRO A 21 -20.13 2.73 -0.62
C PRO A 21 -19.15 2.10 0.37
N ASP A 22 -18.75 2.84 1.41
CA ASP A 22 -17.82 2.40 2.46
C ASP A 22 -18.44 2.61 3.85
N PRO A 23 -19.41 1.79 4.27
CA PRO A 23 -20.18 2.06 5.49
C PRO A 23 -19.34 1.97 6.76
N GLU A 24 -18.33 1.09 6.81
CA GLU A 24 -17.42 0.97 7.95
C GLU A 24 -16.55 2.22 8.14
N LYS A 25 -16.05 2.80 7.03
CA LYS A 25 -15.26 4.04 7.08
C LYS A 25 -16.13 5.22 7.51
N MET A 26 -17.35 5.30 7.00
CA MET A 26 -18.29 6.36 7.38
C MET A 26 -18.71 6.24 8.86
N LEU A 27 -18.95 5.03 9.34
CA LEU A 27 -19.21 4.76 10.75
C LEU A 27 -18.01 5.19 11.61
N ALA A 28 -16.80 4.82 11.24
CA ALA A 28 -15.58 5.22 11.97
C ALA A 28 -15.40 6.74 11.98
N ALA A 29 -15.65 7.44 10.87
CA ALA A 29 -15.58 8.89 10.79
C ALA A 29 -16.61 9.57 11.73
N LEU A 30 -17.85 9.08 11.76
CA LEU A 30 -18.88 9.59 12.67
C LEU A 30 -18.49 9.40 14.13
N VAL A 31 -18.02 8.21 14.50
CA VAL A 31 -17.63 7.89 15.87
C VAL A 31 -16.42 8.69 16.32
N SER A 32 -15.40 8.84 15.46
CA SER A 32 -14.22 9.67 15.73
C SER A 32 -14.60 11.14 15.95
N GLY A 33 -15.43 11.69 15.06
CA GLY A 33 -15.96 13.05 15.18
C GLY A 33 -16.73 13.26 16.49
N TYR A 34 -17.62 12.33 16.83
CA TYR A 34 -18.35 12.38 18.11
C TYR A 34 -17.40 12.30 19.32
N ASN A 35 -16.46 11.36 19.32
CA ASN A 35 -15.50 11.14 20.41
C ASN A 35 -14.61 12.38 20.67
N SER A 36 -14.26 13.13 19.63
CA SER A 36 -13.44 14.35 19.74
C SER A 36 -14.09 15.47 20.55
N ILE A 37 -15.43 15.49 20.64
CA ILE A 37 -16.20 16.47 21.40
C ILE A 37 -16.74 15.86 22.69
N TYR A 38 -17.18 14.60 22.62
CA TYR A 38 -17.77 13.85 23.71
C TYR A 38 -17.04 12.51 23.87
N PRO A 39 -15.93 12.47 24.65
CA PRO A 39 -15.11 11.28 24.81
C PRO A 39 -15.94 10.08 25.26
N LEU A 40 -15.81 8.96 24.53
CA LEU A 40 -16.49 7.70 24.77
C LEU A 40 -15.64 6.80 25.68
N SER A 41 -16.28 5.90 26.42
CA SER A 41 -15.58 4.78 27.04
C SER A 41 -15.41 3.62 26.06
N THR A 42 -14.48 2.71 26.34
CA THR A 42 -14.30 1.48 25.58
C THR A 42 -15.59 0.67 25.48
N GLN A 43 -16.35 0.56 26.58
CA GLN A 43 -17.62 -0.17 26.59
C GLN A 43 -18.69 0.49 25.71
N GLU A 44 -18.71 1.83 25.66
CA GLU A 44 -19.61 2.56 24.77
C GLU A 44 -19.24 2.31 23.31
N VAL A 45 -17.95 2.37 22.94
CA VAL A 45 -17.48 2.12 21.57
C VAL A 45 -17.80 0.69 21.13
N ASP A 46 -17.56 -0.30 22.00
CA ASP A 46 -17.73 -1.72 21.69
C ASP A 46 -19.16 -2.11 21.35
N ILE A 47 -20.16 -1.38 21.87
CA ILE A 47 -21.56 -1.71 21.67
C ILE A 47 -22.19 -0.96 20.47
N ILE A 48 -21.53 0.06 19.91
CA ILE A 48 -22.08 0.90 18.82
C ILE A 48 -22.56 0.05 17.65
N TRP A 49 -21.75 -0.91 17.19
CA TRP A 49 -22.10 -1.78 16.07
C TRP A 49 -23.40 -2.55 16.31
N ARG A 50 -23.56 -3.12 17.50
CA ARG A 50 -24.76 -3.87 17.89
C ARG A 50 -25.97 -2.95 18.05
N LEU A 51 -25.81 -1.78 18.68
CA LEU A 51 -26.89 -0.81 18.84
C LEU A 51 -27.38 -0.26 17.49
N LEU A 52 -26.45 0.01 16.56
CA LEU A 52 -26.75 0.43 15.20
C LEU A 52 -27.62 -0.61 14.47
N ARG A 53 -27.19 -1.88 14.48
CA ARG A 53 -27.93 -2.96 13.81
C ARG A 53 -29.29 -3.19 14.46
N MET A 54 -29.34 -3.15 15.79
CA MET A 54 -30.60 -3.25 16.53
C MET A 54 -31.55 -2.10 16.18
N ARG A 55 -31.04 -0.87 16.02
CA ARG A 55 -31.84 0.27 15.59
C ARG A 55 -32.42 0.07 14.19
N LEU A 56 -31.63 -0.44 13.24
CA LEU A 56 -32.10 -0.76 11.90
C LEU A 56 -33.18 -1.85 11.92
N ALA A 57 -32.97 -2.91 12.69
CA ALA A 57 -33.97 -3.99 12.84
C ALA A 57 -35.29 -3.46 13.41
N VAL A 58 -35.24 -2.63 14.46
CA VAL A 58 -36.44 -1.97 15.02
C VAL A 58 -37.11 -1.07 13.98
N SER A 59 -36.33 -0.31 13.20
CA SER A 59 -36.86 0.56 12.14
C SER A 59 -37.63 -0.24 11.09
N VAL A 60 -37.07 -1.38 10.66
CA VAL A 60 -37.70 -2.29 9.69
C VAL A 60 -38.98 -2.91 10.25
N VAL A 61 -38.97 -3.42 11.49
CA VAL A 61 -40.16 -4.00 12.12
C VAL A 61 -41.28 -2.96 12.26
N ASN A 62 -40.95 -1.78 12.78
CA ASN A 62 -41.95 -0.72 13.00
C ASN A 62 -42.54 -0.22 11.67
N SER A 63 -41.71 0.03 10.67
CA SER A 63 -42.19 0.44 9.34
C SER A 63 -43.04 -0.64 8.67
N THR A 64 -42.74 -1.92 8.88
CA THR A 64 -43.54 -3.03 8.34
C THR A 64 -44.93 -3.08 8.97
N LEU A 65 -45.02 -2.93 10.30
CA LEU A 65 -46.30 -2.89 11.01
C LEU A 65 -47.13 -1.66 10.58
N LEU A 66 -46.50 -0.49 10.49
CA LEU A 66 -47.16 0.74 10.06
C LEU A 66 -47.61 0.70 8.61
N ALA A 67 -46.83 0.10 7.71
CA ALA A 67 -47.20 -0.06 6.30
C ALA A 67 -48.44 -0.96 6.13
N ALA A 68 -48.67 -1.92 7.04
CA ALA A 68 -49.89 -2.74 7.04
C ALA A 68 -51.13 -1.92 7.42
N GLU A 69 -50.99 -0.90 8.27
CA GLU A 69 -52.07 0.00 8.68
C GLU A 69 -52.28 1.15 7.68
N SER A 70 -51.21 1.60 7.01
CA SER A 70 -51.20 2.75 6.09
C SER A 70 -50.45 2.44 4.79
N PRO A 71 -51.00 1.56 3.91
CA PRO A 71 -50.29 1.03 2.74
C PRO A 71 -50.03 2.05 1.62
N SER A 72 -50.61 3.25 1.69
CA SER A 72 -50.44 4.31 0.69
C SER A 72 -49.41 5.37 1.07
N ASP A 73 -48.70 5.22 2.19
CA ASP A 73 -47.68 6.17 2.65
C ASP A 73 -46.26 5.63 2.39
N ASP A 74 -45.71 6.00 1.25
CA ASP A 74 -44.37 5.59 0.81
C ASP A 74 -43.26 6.02 1.78
N TYR A 75 -43.49 7.09 2.56
CA TYR A 75 -42.53 7.58 3.55
C TYR A 75 -42.25 6.55 4.64
N ILE A 76 -43.26 5.76 5.04
CA ILE A 76 -43.12 4.73 6.08
C ILE A 76 -42.07 3.69 5.68
N THR A 77 -41.98 3.36 4.39
CA THR A 77 -41.10 2.28 3.90
C THR A 77 -39.77 2.76 3.31
N ILE A 78 -39.50 4.07 3.27
CA ILE A 78 -38.37 4.66 2.53
C ILE A 78 -37.00 4.08 2.92
N SER A 79 -36.80 3.72 4.19
CA SER A 79 -35.55 3.16 4.70
C SER A 79 -35.52 1.64 4.75
N GLN A 80 -36.60 0.92 4.42
CA GLN A 80 -36.66 -0.54 4.55
C GLN A 80 -35.67 -1.25 3.64
N ALA A 81 -35.68 -0.92 2.34
CA ALA A 81 -34.84 -1.62 1.37
C ALA A 81 -33.33 -1.39 1.64
N PRO A 82 -32.85 -0.15 1.89
CA PRO A 82 -31.47 0.06 2.32
C PRO A 82 -31.12 -0.65 3.64
N ALA A 83 -32.03 -0.64 4.62
CA ALA A 83 -31.79 -1.28 5.91
C ALA A 83 -31.67 -2.81 5.79
N TRP A 84 -32.52 -3.46 4.99
CA TRP A 84 -32.40 -4.89 4.70
C TRP A 84 -31.09 -5.21 4.00
N ARG A 85 -30.73 -4.46 2.94
CA ARG A 85 -29.43 -4.63 2.26
C ARG A 85 -28.25 -4.56 3.22
N PHE A 86 -28.28 -3.62 4.17
CA PHE A 86 -27.23 -3.48 5.17
C PHE A 86 -27.24 -4.61 6.19
N LEU A 87 -28.41 -4.98 6.74
CA LEU A 87 -28.55 -5.99 7.78
C LEU A 87 -28.24 -7.41 7.29
N GLU A 88 -28.57 -7.71 6.04
CA GLU A 88 -28.34 -9.01 5.38
C GLU A 88 -26.94 -9.13 4.76
N LYS A 89 -26.16 -8.05 4.75
CA LYS A 89 -24.79 -8.08 4.25
C LYS A 89 -23.94 -8.99 5.16
N LEU A 90 -23.39 -10.06 4.59
CA LEU A 90 -22.66 -11.10 5.34
C LEU A 90 -21.14 -10.86 5.42
N ASP A 91 -20.61 -9.85 4.73
CA ASP A 91 -19.17 -9.58 4.67
C ASP A 91 -18.65 -8.70 5.82
N PHE A 92 -19.54 -8.19 6.68
CA PHE A 92 -19.13 -7.41 7.84
C PHE A 92 -18.55 -8.29 8.94
N ASN A 93 -17.36 -7.91 9.40
CA ASN A 93 -16.77 -8.52 10.55
C ASN A 93 -16.85 -7.64 11.80
N GLU A 94 -17.60 -8.09 12.81
CA GLU A 94 -17.79 -7.35 14.06
C GLU A 94 -16.48 -7.11 14.84
N GLY A 95 -15.57 -8.08 14.86
CA GLY A 95 -14.26 -7.94 15.50
C GLY A 95 -13.43 -6.83 14.88
N LEU A 96 -13.33 -6.81 13.54
CA LEU A 96 -12.62 -5.76 12.81
C LEU A 96 -13.30 -4.39 12.93
N ILE A 97 -14.63 -4.35 12.91
CA ILE A 97 -15.38 -3.10 13.09
C ILE A 97 -15.14 -2.53 14.49
N ARG A 98 -15.20 -3.38 15.53
CA ARG A 98 -14.92 -2.97 16.91
C ARG A 98 -13.48 -2.44 17.04
N ALA A 99 -12.51 -3.17 16.51
CA ALA A 99 -11.11 -2.74 16.47
C ALA A 99 -10.97 -1.39 15.75
N ARG A 100 -11.59 -1.22 14.59
CA ARG A 100 -11.56 0.03 13.81
C ARG A 100 -12.14 1.20 14.59
N LEU A 101 -13.27 0.99 15.26
CA LEU A 101 -13.90 2.01 16.08
C LEU A 101 -13.05 2.43 17.28
N ARG A 102 -12.39 1.47 17.94
CA ARG A 102 -11.43 1.76 19.01
C ARG A 102 -10.21 2.54 18.50
N SER A 103 -9.65 2.13 17.36
CA SER A 103 -8.50 2.78 16.72
C SER A 103 -8.75 4.27 16.45
N VAL A 104 -9.90 4.62 15.85
CA VAL A 104 -10.23 6.03 15.55
C VAL A 104 -10.62 6.87 16.76
N CYS A 105 -10.70 6.26 17.94
CA CYS A 105 -10.90 6.92 19.23
C CYS A 105 -9.64 6.93 20.11
N ASP A 106 -8.47 6.58 19.56
CA ASP A 106 -7.19 6.47 20.27
C ASP A 106 -7.25 5.52 21.47
N MET A 107 -8.04 4.45 21.36
CA MET A 107 -8.17 3.39 22.37
C MET A 107 -7.32 2.17 22.00
N PRO A 108 -6.93 1.32 22.98
CA PRO A 108 -6.27 0.06 22.69
C PRO A 108 -7.11 -0.79 21.73
N ILE A 109 -6.52 -1.24 20.63
CA ILE A 109 -7.23 -1.92 19.53
C ILE A 109 -8.05 -3.13 20.03
N VAL A 110 -7.49 -3.83 21.02
CA VAL A 110 -8.13 -4.84 21.86
C VAL A 110 -7.63 -4.68 23.29
N ASP A 111 -8.37 -5.27 24.23
CA ASP A 111 -7.97 -5.24 25.64
C ASP A 111 -6.59 -5.91 25.81
N GLY A 112 -5.66 -5.22 26.48
CA GLY A 112 -4.31 -5.74 26.72
C GLY A 112 -3.29 -5.44 25.61
N ALA A 113 -3.68 -4.91 24.46
CA ALA A 113 -2.75 -4.60 23.35
C ALA A 113 -1.54 -3.74 23.81
N ASP A 114 -1.77 -2.67 24.57
CA ASP A 114 -0.68 -1.82 25.08
C ASP A 114 0.23 -2.58 26.05
N ARG A 115 -0.31 -3.49 26.87
CA ARG A 115 0.50 -4.31 27.79
C ARG A 115 1.36 -5.29 27.01
N VAL A 116 0.80 -5.93 25.99
CA VAL A 116 1.53 -6.81 25.07
C VAL A 116 2.68 -6.05 24.41
N LEU A 117 2.40 -4.89 23.80
CA LEU A 117 3.44 -4.11 23.09
C LEU A 117 4.54 -3.65 24.04
N ASN A 118 4.18 -3.16 25.22
CA ASN A 118 5.14 -2.78 26.25
C ASN A 118 5.97 -3.98 26.73
N TRP A 119 5.37 -5.16 26.85
CA TRP A 119 6.07 -6.39 27.22
C TRP A 119 7.04 -6.84 26.12
N ILE A 120 6.59 -6.87 24.85
CA ILE A 120 7.44 -7.20 23.70
C ILE A 120 8.67 -6.28 23.64
N SER A 121 8.47 -4.97 23.80
CA SER A 121 9.56 -3.99 23.81
C SER A 121 10.56 -4.23 24.94
N LYS A 122 10.09 -4.57 26.16
CA LYS A 122 10.95 -4.92 27.31
C LYS A 122 11.69 -6.25 27.16
N GLU A 123 11.14 -7.16 26.38
CA GLU A 123 11.75 -8.47 26.09
C GLU A 123 12.65 -8.45 24.86
N LYS A 124 12.74 -7.32 24.14
CA LYS A 124 13.70 -7.12 23.05
C LYS A 124 15.12 -7.50 23.49
N GLY A 125 15.78 -8.33 22.70
CA GLY A 125 17.10 -8.90 22.99
C GLY A 125 17.05 -10.26 23.70
N LYS A 126 15.89 -10.69 24.21
CA LYS A 126 15.72 -11.99 24.88
C LYS A 126 15.01 -13.02 24.00
N PHE A 127 14.38 -12.64 22.88
CA PHE A 127 13.74 -13.60 21.98
C PHE A 127 14.78 -14.50 21.31
N ALA A 128 14.43 -15.76 21.03
CA ALA A 128 15.30 -16.64 20.26
C ALA A 128 15.45 -16.10 18.82
N PRO A 129 16.65 -16.17 18.21
CA PRO A 129 16.84 -15.64 16.86
C PRO A 129 16.06 -16.47 15.84
N LEU A 130 15.26 -15.81 14.99
CA LEU A 130 14.37 -16.46 14.03
C LEU A 130 15.10 -17.42 13.09
N PHE A 131 16.30 -17.07 12.60
CA PHE A 131 17.12 -17.93 11.73
C PHE A 131 18.25 -18.64 12.48
N GLY A 132 18.18 -18.70 13.82
CA GLY A 132 19.25 -19.24 14.66
C GLY A 132 20.50 -18.34 14.75
N VAL A 133 20.54 -17.25 14.00
CA VAL A 133 21.58 -16.21 14.03
C VAL A 133 20.97 -14.83 14.31
N SER A 134 21.78 -13.93 14.86
CA SER A 134 21.35 -12.55 15.11
C SER A 134 21.09 -11.81 13.79
N LEU A 135 19.93 -11.16 13.69
CA LEU A 135 19.58 -10.26 12.57
C LEU A 135 20.04 -8.81 12.80
N LYS A 136 20.61 -8.51 13.98
CA LYS A 136 21.15 -7.18 14.29
C LYS A 136 22.26 -6.80 13.31
N ASN A 137 22.29 -5.53 12.92
CA ASN A 137 23.26 -4.94 11.99
C ASN A 137 23.18 -5.45 10.55
N LEU A 138 22.16 -6.26 10.19
CA LEU A 138 21.89 -6.54 8.79
C LEU A 138 21.36 -5.28 8.10
N GLU A 139 21.68 -5.14 6.82
CA GLU A 139 21.19 -4.03 6.02
C GLU A 139 19.68 -4.16 5.78
N MET A 140 18.96 -3.05 6.00
CA MET A 140 17.60 -2.88 5.53
C MET A 140 17.62 -2.43 4.07
N LYS A 141 17.07 -3.25 3.17
CA LYS A 141 16.97 -2.93 1.74
C LYS A 141 15.54 -2.56 1.39
N SER A 142 15.40 -1.50 0.63
CA SER A 142 14.09 -0.97 0.25
C SER A 142 13.60 -1.58 -1.05
N LEU A 143 12.34 -2.03 -1.05
CA LEU A 143 11.57 -2.45 -2.22
C LEU A 143 10.52 -1.39 -2.61
N SER A 144 10.71 -0.15 -2.17
CA SER A 144 9.72 0.90 -2.37
C SER A 144 9.61 1.32 -3.83
N ALA A 145 8.46 1.91 -4.17
CA ALA A 145 8.19 2.43 -5.51
C ALA A 145 9.28 3.37 -6.07
N GLU A 146 9.98 4.08 -5.17
CA GLU A 146 11.04 5.03 -5.50
C GLU A 146 12.41 4.35 -5.71
N LYS A 147 12.65 3.23 -5.03
CA LYS A 147 13.97 2.59 -4.97
C LYS A 147 14.17 1.51 -6.01
N ILE A 148 13.11 0.78 -6.35
CA ILE A 148 13.20 -0.34 -7.30
C ILE A 148 12.44 -0.08 -8.58
N SER A 149 13.00 -0.59 -9.68
CA SER A 149 12.40 -0.50 -11.01
C SER A 149 11.48 -1.68 -11.33
N VAL A 150 11.53 -2.76 -10.55
CA VAL A 150 10.64 -3.93 -10.65
C VAL A 150 9.32 -3.73 -9.90
N PRO A 151 8.18 -4.14 -10.48
CA PRO A 151 8.03 -4.60 -11.87
C PRO A 151 8.23 -3.47 -12.88
N GLU A 152 8.68 -3.81 -14.09
CA GLU A 152 8.76 -2.87 -15.22
C GLU A 152 7.38 -2.25 -15.47
N ASN A 153 6.34 -3.09 -15.41
CA ASN A 153 4.94 -2.68 -15.44
C ASN A 153 4.32 -2.72 -14.02
N PRO A 154 4.07 -1.58 -13.35
CA PRO A 154 3.49 -1.53 -11.99
C PRO A 154 2.05 -2.07 -11.84
N PHE A 155 1.46 -2.56 -12.92
CA PHE A 155 0.18 -3.25 -12.93
C PHE A 155 0.31 -4.75 -13.12
N GLU A 156 1.50 -5.27 -13.38
CA GLU A 156 1.73 -6.68 -13.72
C GLU A 156 3.14 -7.09 -13.31
N LEU A 157 3.25 -7.84 -12.21
CA LEU A 157 4.48 -8.48 -11.79
C LEU A 157 4.56 -9.85 -12.47
N THR A 158 5.59 -10.07 -13.27
CA THR A 158 5.83 -11.36 -13.89
C THR A 158 6.44 -12.35 -12.88
N ARG A 159 6.34 -13.65 -13.17
CA ARG A 159 6.96 -14.69 -12.33
C ARG A 159 8.48 -14.59 -12.27
N GLU A 160 9.12 -14.16 -13.36
CA GLU A 160 10.59 -14.01 -13.38
C GLU A 160 11.02 -12.80 -12.55
N GLU A 161 10.30 -11.68 -12.64
CA GLU A 161 10.51 -10.54 -11.75
C GLU A 161 10.30 -10.92 -10.29
N ALA A 162 9.21 -11.64 -9.95
CA ALA A 162 8.90 -12.03 -8.58
C ALA A 162 10.02 -12.86 -7.91
N LYS A 163 10.70 -13.73 -8.68
CA LYS A 163 11.82 -14.57 -8.21
C LYS A 163 13.08 -13.78 -7.85
N VAL A 164 13.25 -12.59 -8.43
CA VAL A 164 14.46 -11.77 -8.31
C VAL A 164 14.22 -10.44 -7.60
N ILE A 165 13.02 -10.25 -7.02
CA ILE A 165 12.74 -9.09 -6.17
C ILE A 165 13.80 -9.02 -5.06
N GLY A 166 14.42 -7.85 -4.93
CA GLY A 166 15.45 -7.59 -3.93
C GLY A 166 16.84 -8.13 -4.27
N THR A 167 17.03 -8.77 -5.43
CA THR A 167 18.37 -9.15 -5.93
C THR A 167 18.96 -8.10 -6.88
N GLU A 168 18.28 -6.98 -7.11
CA GLU A 168 18.73 -5.89 -8.00
C GLU A 168 20.03 -5.20 -7.52
N ASN A 169 20.51 -5.50 -6.31
CA ASN A 169 21.64 -4.80 -5.68
C ASN A 169 22.98 -5.55 -5.73
N ASP A 170 23.11 -6.70 -6.41
CA ASP A 170 24.39 -7.39 -6.70
C ASP A 170 25.37 -7.59 -5.50
N GLU A 171 24.89 -7.54 -4.25
CA GLU A 171 25.74 -7.64 -3.05
C GLU A 171 25.41 -8.86 -2.18
N THR A 172 26.38 -9.78 -2.20
CA THR A 172 26.93 -10.79 -1.26
C THR A 172 26.28 -11.18 0.08
N ASP A 173 25.18 -10.57 0.52
CA ASP A 173 24.57 -10.94 1.81
C ASP A 173 23.59 -12.10 1.66
N THR A 174 23.85 -13.16 2.44
CA THR A 174 22.99 -14.36 2.53
C THR A 174 21.66 -14.09 3.23
N ILE A 175 21.57 -13.01 4.03
CA ILE A 175 20.35 -12.60 4.73
C ILE A 175 20.24 -11.08 4.69
N TRP A 176 19.07 -10.54 4.32
CA TRP A 176 18.78 -9.10 4.37
C TRP A 176 17.31 -8.84 4.73
N LEU A 177 17.01 -7.58 5.11
CA LEU A 177 15.72 -7.21 5.70
C LEU A 177 14.94 -6.23 4.82
N GLY A 178 13.64 -6.45 4.68
CA GLY A 178 12.69 -5.49 4.10
C GLY A 178 12.00 -4.66 5.18
N TYR A 179 11.62 -3.43 4.85
CA TYR A 179 11.01 -2.50 5.81
C TYR A 179 9.56 -2.83 6.14
N TYR A 180 9.21 -2.66 7.42
CA TYR A 180 7.84 -2.49 7.86
C TYR A 180 7.29 -1.17 7.34
N ASN A 181 6.01 -1.16 6.98
CA ASN A 181 5.30 0.00 6.49
C ASN A 181 5.80 0.53 5.13
N GLU A 182 6.34 -0.34 4.29
CA GLU A 182 6.91 0.06 3.01
C GLU A 182 5.90 0.05 1.85
N PRO A 183 5.71 1.16 1.11
CA PRO A 183 4.88 1.17 -0.10
C PRO A 183 5.60 0.50 -1.28
N ARG A 184 5.13 -0.67 -1.72
CA ARG A 184 5.72 -1.46 -2.80
C ARG A 184 4.75 -1.61 -3.97
N LEU A 185 5.27 -1.51 -5.21
CA LEU A 185 4.48 -1.66 -6.44
C LEU A 185 4.44 -3.10 -6.99
N ILE A 186 5.00 -4.05 -6.23
CA ILE A 186 5.03 -5.49 -6.56
C ILE A 186 3.66 -6.17 -6.35
N TYR A 187 2.76 -5.57 -5.57
CA TYR A 187 1.43 -6.11 -5.26
C TYR A 187 0.44 -5.87 -6.41
N THR A 188 0.57 -6.66 -7.48
CA THR A 188 -0.16 -6.48 -8.74
C THR A 188 -1.32 -7.45 -8.96
N ALA A 189 -1.42 -8.50 -8.14
CA ALA A 189 -2.51 -9.47 -8.22
C ALA A 189 -3.89 -8.82 -7.93
N PRO A 190 -5.00 -9.33 -8.51
CA PRO A 190 -6.34 -8.80 -8.30
C PRO A 190 -6.75 -8.66 -6.83
N ALA A 191 -6.26 -9.54 -5.95
CA ALA A 191 -6.54 -9.50 -4.51
C ALA A 191 -6.12 -8.19 -3.83
N PHE A 192 -5.14 -7.46 -4.37
CA PHE A 192 -4.66 -6.19 -3.80
C PHE A 192 -5.45 -4.97 -4.28
N LYS A 193 -6.38 -5.13 -5.21
CA LYS A 193 -7.13 -4.03 -5.82
C LYS A 193 -8.50 -3.89 -5.17
N LYS A 194 -8.88 -2.67 -4.78
CA LYS A 194 -10.18 -2.39 -4.13
C LYS A 194 -11.28 -1.90 -5.09
N GLY A 195 -11.09 -2.03 -6.39
CA GLY A 195 -12.09 -1.58 -7.36
C GLY A 195 -11.85 -2.07 -8.77
N PRO A 196 -12.74 -1.74 -9.71
CA PRO A 196 -12.71 -2.28 -11.07
C PRO A 196 -11.68 -1.59 -11.98
N TRP A 197 -11.17 -0.41 -11.63
CA TRP A 197 -10.34 0.42 -12.51
C TRP A 197 -8.85 0.29 -12.20
N LYS A 198 -7.96 0.46 -13.19
CA LYS A 198 -6.49 0.47 -12.92
C LYS A 198 -6.09 1.54 -11.90
N ALA A 199 -6.79 2.67 -11.91
CA ALA A 199 -6.63 3.76 -10.96
C ALA A 199 -7.42 3.58 -9.64
N SER A 200 -8.10 2.44 -9.42
CA SER A 200 -8.74 2.16 -8.13
C SER A 200 -7.68 2.05 -7.02
N ASN A 201 -8.10 2.34 -5.78
CA ASN A 201 -7.26 2.13 -4.60
C ASN A 201 -6.70 0.71 -4.55
N ARG A 202 -5.49 0.60 -4.00
CA ARG A 202 -4.74 -0.65 -3.91
C ARG A 202 -4.14 -0.79 -2.52
N ARG A 203 -3.99 -2.03 -2.08
CA ARG A 203 -3.15 -2.40 -0.95
C ARG A 203 -1.71 -2.44 -1.44
N THR A 204 -0.91 -1.48 -1.02
CA THR A 204 0.47 -1.29 -1.47
C THR A 204 1.47 -1.25 -0.33
N VAL A 205 1.02 -1.00 0.90
CA VAL A 205 1.91 -0.81 2.06
C VAL A 205 2.10 -2.13 2.77
N HIS A 206 3.31 -2.65 2.75
CA HIS A 206 3.68 -3.88 3.44
C HIS A 206 3.65 -3.68 4.97
N ILE A 207 2.94 -4.54 5.71
CA ILE A 207 2.72 -4.39 7.16
C ILE A 207 3.37 -5.53 7.97
N ALA A 208 4.57 -5.92 7.55
CA ALA A 208 5.40 -6.93 8.19
C ALA A 208 6.88 -6.57 8.03
N ILE A 209 7.77 -7.37 8.62
CA ILE A 209 9.18 -7.35 8.24
C ILE A 209 9.44 -8.60 7.42
N ASP A 210 9.95 -8.40 6.21
CA ASP A 210 10.44 -9.49 5.39
C ASP A 210 11.91 -9.78 5.72
N VAL A 211 12.24 -11.05 5.93
CA VAL A 211 13.64 -11.49 6.10
C VAL A 211 13.97 -12.43 4.95
N PHE A 212 14.75 -11.93 3.99
CA PHE A 212 15.17 -12.66 2.80
C PHE A 212 16.39 -13.53 3.11
N ALA A 213 16.37 -14.78 2.65
CA ALA A 213 17.49 -15.72 2.75
C ALA A 213 17.29 -16.91 1.80
N ASP A 214 18.28 -17.79 1.68
CA ASP A 214 18.19 -18.97 0.82
C ASP A 214 17.00 -19.88 1.17
N LYS A 215 16.39 -20.48 0.14
CA LYS A 215 15.35 -21.50 0.33
C LYS A 215 15.85 -22.64 1.23
N GLY A 216 14.97 -23.19 2.06
CA GLY A 216 15.32 -24.24 3.02
C GLY A 216 16.02 -23.74 4.29
N THR A 217 16.28 -22.44 4.42
CA THR A 217 16.72 -21.82 5.68
C THR A 217 15.72 -22.14 6.79
N LYS A 218 16.24 -22.60 7.93
CA LYS A 218 15.44 -23.06 9.07
C LYS A 218 14.92 -21.88 9.88
N LEU A 219 13.68 -22.00 10.36
CA LEU A 219 13.04 -21.03 11.24
C LEU A 219 12.83 -21.62 12.63
N TYR A 220 13.14 -20.80 13.63
CA TYR A 220 13.06 -21.11 15.05
C TYR A 220 12.07 -20.18 15.74
N ALA A 221 11.22 -20.70 16.62
CA ALA A 221 10.21 -19.91 17.30
C ALA A 221 10.87 -18.88 18.25
N PRO A 222 10.66 -17.56 18.09
CA PRO A 222 11.28 -16.54 18.94
C PRO A 222 10.89 -16.65 20.43
N MET A 223 9.70 -17.21 20.69
CA MET A 223 9.21 -17.54 22.01
C MET A 223 8.27 -18.74 21.94
N LYS A 224 7.89 -19.26 23.11
CA LYS A 224 6.90 -20.33 23.20
C LYS A 224 5.58 -19.90 22.56
N GLY A 225 4.99 -20.77 21.76
CA GLY A 225 3.72 -20.53 21.08
C GLY A 225 2.87 -21.79 20.95
N GLU A 226 1.62 -21.60 20.59
CA GLU A 226 0.68 -22.65 20.20
C GLU A 226 0.30 -22.43 18.74
N VAL A 227 0.28 -23.49 17.94
CA VAL A 227 -0.14 -23.41 16.53
C VAL A 227 -1.61 -23.04 16.46
N PHE A 228 -1.91 -21.84 16.01
CA PHE A 228 -3.28 -21.38 15.72
C PHE A 228 -3.70 -21.81 14.32
N THR A 229 -2.80 -21.65 13.34
CA THR A 229 -3.00 -22.07 11.94
C THR A 229 -1.72 -22.71 11.40
N ALA A 230 -1.89 -23.76 10.60
CA ALA A 230 -0.85 -24.37 9.78
C ALA A 230 -1.49 -24.80 8.44
N GLU A 231 -1.20 -24.08 7.36
CA GLU A 231 -1.86 -24.30 6.06
C GLU A 231 -0.96 -23.98 4.85
N TYR A 232 -1.39 -24.39 3.66
CA TYR A 232 -0.73 -24.08 2.39
C TYR A 232 -1.72 -23.37 1.45
N ARG A 233 -1.29 -22.23 0.90
CA ARG A 233 -2.04 -21.38 -0.03
C ARG A 233 -1.38 -21.41 -1.41
N ASP A 234 -2.03 -22.07 -2.36
CA ASP A 234 -1.47 -22.30 -3.71
C ASP A 234 -1.74 -21.16 -4.71
N SER A 235 -2.37 -20.07 -4.24
CA SER A 235 -2.67 -18.92 -5.11
C SER A 235 -1.39 -18.21 -5.54
N PRO A 236 -1.23 -17.83 -6.83
CA PRO A 236 -0.07 -17.06 -7.28
C PRO A 236 0.07 -15.75 -6.52
N LEU A 237 1.30 -15.42 -6.11
CA LEU A 237 1.65 -14.23 -5.32
C LEU A 237 0.97 -14.15 -3.94
N ASP A 238 0.41 -15.26 -3.44
CA ASP A 238 -0.03 -15.43 -2.06
C ASP A 238 1.14 -15.92 -1.19
N TYR A 239 0.87 -16.33 0.05
CA TYR A 239 1.87 -16.71 1.03
C TYR A 239 2.51 -18.10 0.82
N GLY A 240 1.94 -19.02 0.06
CA GLY A 240 2.40 -20.41 0.08
C GLY A 240 2.16 -21.05 1.45
N GLY A 241 3.20 -21.63 2.08
CA GLY A 241 3.10 -22.15 3.44
C GLY A 241 2.93 -21.05 4.50
N VAL A 242 1.92 -21.19 5.36
CA VAL A 242 1.59 -20.24 6.44
C VAL A 242 1.51 -20.97 7.78
N VAL A 243 2.19 -20.41 8.78
CA VAL A 243 2.01 -20.76 10.19
C VAL A 243 1.63 -19.52 10.97
N ILE A 244 0.58 -19.61 11.80
CA ILE A 244 0.23 -18.58 12.77
C ILE A 244 0.38 -19.19 14.16
N LEU A 245 1.15 -18.52 15.02
CA LEU A 245 1.33 -18.91 16.41
C LEU A 245 0.60 -17.96 17.34
N LYS A 246 -0.13 -18.53 18.29
CA LYS A 246 -0.69 -17.83 19.45
C LYS A 246 0.34 -17.80 20.57
N HIS A 247 0.53 -16.64 21.17
CA HIS A 247 1.41 -16.40 22.30
C HIS A 247 0.62 -15.88 23.49
N THR A 248 1.14 -16.14 24.69
CA THR A 248 0.55 -15.66 25.94
C THR A 248 1.66 -15.03 26.77
N THR A 249 1.46 -13.78 27.20
CA THR A 249 2.40 -13.06 28.07
C THR A 249 2.29 -13.56 29.52
N PRO A 250 3.24 -13.21 30.41
CA PRO A 250 3.12 -13.53 31.84
C PRO A 250 1.86 -12.97 32.53
N ASP A 251 1.27 -11.90 31.99
CA ASP A 251 0.05 -11.27 32.49
C ASP A 251 -1.24 -11.88 31.87
N ASN A 252 -1.11 -13.00 31.16
CA ASN A 252 -2.19 -13.71 30.43
C ASN A 252 -2.82 -12.92 29.28
N ASP A 253 -2.13 -11.92 28.74
CA ASP A 253 -2.55 -11.27 27.48
C ASP A 253 -2.12 -12.13 26.28
N GLU A 254 -2.99 -12.24 25.29
CA GLU A 254 -2.74 -13.00 24.06
C GLU A 254 -2.37 -12.09 22.89
N PHE A 255 -1.51 -12.60 22.01
CA PHE A 255 -1.22 -12.00 20.71
C PHE A 255 -0.71 -13.08 19.75
N PHE A 256 -0.55 -12.73 18.48
CA PHE A 256 -0.29 -13.69 17.43
C PHE A 256 0.89 -13.27 16.56
N THR A 257 1.60 -14.26 16.00
CA THR A 257 2.62 -14.04 14.95
C THR A 257 2.27 -14.86 13.71
N LEU A 258 2.47 -14.29 12.53
CA LEU A 258 2.35 -14.95 11.24
C LEU A 258 3.72 -15.12 10.59
N TYR A 259 3.94 -16.31 10.04
CA TYR A 259 5.10 -16.70 9.25
C TYR A 259 4.61 -17.16 7.88
N GLY A 260 4.82 -16.34 6.85
CA GLY A 260 4.46 -16.66 5.46
C GLY A 260 5.66 -17.15 4.65
N HIS A 261 5.40 -17.62 3.42
CA HIS A 261 6.40 -18.03 2.43
C HIS A 261 7.24 -19.26 2.85
N LEU A 262 6.63 -20.17 3.60
CA LEU A 262 7.26 -21.37 4.15
C LEU A 262 7.18 -22.58 3.20
N ASP A 263 8.10 -23.52 3.37
CA ASP A 263 8.04 -24.84 2.76
C ASP A 263 6.91 -25.66 3.40
N PRO A 264 5.93 -26.19 2.64
CA PRO A 264 4.76 -26.87 3.19
C PRO A 264 5.06 -28.18 3.94
N GLN A 265 6.30 -28.68 3.95
CA GLN A 265 6.69 -29.88 4.72
C GLN A 265 6.40 -29.76 6.23
N PHE A 266 6.25 -28.56 6.79
CA PHE A 266 5.83 -28.42 8.19
C PHE A 266 4.44 -29.04 8.45
N LEU A 267 3.60 -29.18 7.42
CA LEU A 267 2.28 -29.82 7.51
C LEU A 267 2.36 -31.32 7.78
N ASP A 268 3.52 -31.96 7.65
CA ASP A 268 3.67 -33.36 8.03
C ASP A 268 3.76 -33.53 9.55
N VAL A 269 4.19 -32.49 10.26
CA VAL A 269 4.57 -32.57 11.69
C VAL A 269 3.84 -31.58 12.60
N LEU A 270 3.31 -30.47 12.08
CA LEU A 270 2.56 -29.49 12.85
C LEU A 270 1.05 -29.61 12.64
N ARG A 271 0.29 -29.54 13.73
CA ARG A 271 -1.17 -29.48 13.76
C ARG A 271 -1.63 -28.32 14.64
N VAL A 272 -2.83 -27.82 14.39
CA VAL A 272 -3.47 -26.80 15.25
C VAL A 272 -3.54 -27.32 16.69
N GLY A 273 -3.12 -26.48 17.64
CA GLY A 273 -3.03 -26.79 19.07
C GLY A 273 -1.65 -27.30 19.53
N ASP A 274 -0.75 -27.67 18.60
CA ASP A 274 0.60 -28.09 18.96
C ASP A 274 1.37 -26.97 19.66
N LYS A 275 2.20 -27.35 20.64
CA LYS A 275 3.06 -26.41 21.37
C LYS A 275 4.44 -26.40 20.76
N ILE A 276 4.96 -25.20 20.52
CA ILE A 276 6.31 -24.96 20.03
C ILE A 276 7.07 -24.24 21.12
N ASP A 277 8.19 -24.81 21.58
CA ASP A 277 9.04 -24.19 22.58
C ASP A 277 9.91 -23.08 21.97
N LYS A 278 10.32 -22.13 22.81
CA LYS A 278 11.24 -21.07 22.41
C LYS A 278 12.55 -21.66 21.86
N GLY A 279 12.94 -21.25 20.66
CA GLY A 279 14.14 -21.72 19.97
C GLY A 279 13.99 -23.11 19.33
N GLN A 280 12.80 -23.69 19.31
CA GLN A 280 12.52 -24.92 18.57
C GLN A 280 12.42 -24.62 17.07
N GLU A 281 13.09 -25.44 16.25
CA GLU A 281 12.90 -25.47 14.79
C GLU A 281 11.48 -25.97 14.48
N PHE A 282 10.73 -25.24 13.66
CA PHE A 282 9.35 -25.61 13.34
C PHE A 282 9.02 -25.58 11.84
N CYS A 283 9.76 -24.82 11.03
CA CYS A 283 9.59 -24.78 9.58
C CYS A 283 10.86 -24.33 8.86
N LYS A 284 10.78 -24.24 7.53
CA LYS A 284 11.84 -23.75 6.65
C LYS A 284 11.27 -22.80 5.61
N LEU A 285 12.10 -21.94 5.02
CA LEU A 285 11.72 -21.09 3.89
C LEU A 285 11.38 -21.92 2.66
N GLY A 286 10.27 -21.58 2.01
CA GLY A 286 9.86 -22.15 0.73
C GLY A 286 10.63 -21.55 -0.44
N GLY A 287 10.85 -22.34 -1.49
CA GLY A 287 11.32 -21.84 -2.78
C GLY A 287 10.20 -21.16 -3.59
N PRO A 288 10.53 -20.47 -4.70
CA PRO A 288 9.54 -19.83 -5.58
C PRO A 288 8.46 -20.78 -6.12
N ASP A 289 8.76 -22.07 -6.14
CA ASP A 289 7.88 -23.16 -6.55
C ASP A 289 6.78 -23.48 -5.53
N VAL A 290 6.93 -23.10 -4.26
CA VAL A 290 5.98 -23.40 -3.18
C VAL A 290 5.61 -22.19 -2.31
N ASN A 291 6.25 -21.03 -2.49
CA ASN A 291 6.00 -19.85 -1.66
C ASN A 291 5.08 -18.79 -2.31
N GLY A 292 4.44 -19.13 -3.44
CA GLY A 292 3.64 -18.19 -4.24
C GLY A 292 4.38 -17.55 -5.42
N GLY A 293 5.64 -17.91 -5.67
CA GLY A 293 6.43 -17.38 -6.80
C GLY A 293 7.46 -16.31 -6.43
N TRP A 294 7.58 -16.01 -5.13
CA TRP A 294 8.45 -14.95 -4.63
C TRP A 294 9.90 -15.41 -4.47
N ALA A 295 10.84 -14.46 -4.52
CA ALA A 295 12.18 -14.67 -3.98
C ALA A 295 12.08 -15.23 -2.55
N PRO A 296 12.88 -16.23 -2.13
CA PRO A 296 12.74 -16.83 -0.80
C PRO A 296 12.94 -15.83 0.34
N HIS A 297 11.94 -15.74 1.22
CA HIS A 297 11.93 -14.90 2.42
C HIS A 297 10.88 -15.41 3.40
N VAL A 298 10.90 -14.93 4.64
CA VAL A 298 9.75 -15.04 5.55
C VAL A 298 9.09 -13.67 5.66
N HIS A 299 7.77 -13.65 5.50
CA HIS A 299 6.92 -12.54 5.93
C HIS A 299 6.63 -12.73 7.42
N PHE A 300 7.21 -11.90 8.29
CA PHE A 300 7.02 -11.98 9.74
C PHE A 300 6.15 -10.81 10.23
N GLN A 301 4.95 -11.13 10.71
CA GLN A 301 3.94 -10.15 11.13
C GLN A 301 3.43 -10.48 12.53
N ILE A 302 3.07 -9.45 13.31
CA ILE A 302 2.36 -9.60 14.58
C ILE A 302 0.92 -9.14 14.37
N ALA A 303 -0.04 -9.74 15.08
CA ALA A 303 -1.37 -9.14 15.27
C ALA A 303 -1.82 -9.23 16.73
N MET A 304 -2.57 -8.23 17.16
CA MET A 304 -3.12 -8.14 18.52
C MET A 304 -4.37 -9.01 18.70
N THR A 305 -5.04 -9.39 17.61
CA THR A 305 -6.15 -10.34 17.64
C THR A 305 -6.33 -11.01 16.29
N THR A 306 -6.94 -12.19 16.30
CA THR A 306 -7.46 -12.86 15.10
C THR A 306 -8.96 -12.65 14.93
N ASP A 307 -9.66 -12.02 15.89
CA ASP A 307 -11.11 -11.79 15.81
C ASP A 307 -11.42 -10.95 14.58
N GLY A 308 -11.92 -11.63 13.56
CA GLY A 308 -12.34 -11.08 12.31
C GLY A 308 -11.40 -11.13 11.12
N MET A 309 -10.14 -11.49 11.37
CA MET A 309 -9.21 -11.90 10.31
C MET A 309 -9.12 -13.42 10.23
N GLU A 310 -9.36 -14.11 11.34
CA GLU A 310 -9.11 -15.53 11.53
C GLU A 310 -7.70 -15.90 11.06
N ALA A 311 -7.59 -16.81 10.08
CA ALA A 311 -6.33 -17.16 9.45
C ALA A 311 -5.95 -16.21 8.29
N ASP A 312 -6.88 -15.44 7.73
CA ASP A 312 -6.67 -14.64 6.52
C ASP A 312 -6.17 -13.23 6.83
N TRP A 313 -4.89 -13.14 7.21
CA TRP A 313 -4.28 -11.88 7.57
C TRP A 313 -3.85 -11.09 6.33
N PRO A 314 -4.09 -9.77 6.28
CA PRO A 314 -3.50 -8.96 5.24
C PRO A 314 -2.01 -8.77 5.53
N GLY A 315 -1.17 -9.18 4.58
CA GLY A 315 0.24 -8.79 4.58
C GLY A 315 0.51 -7.39 4.04
N VAL A 316 -0.52 -6.78 3.45
CA VAL A 316 -0.44 -5.51 2.76
C VAL A 316 -1.71 -4.70 3.05
N ALA A 317 -1.52 -3.44 3.42
CA ALA A 317 -2.56 -2.48 3.72
C ALA A 317 -2.80 -1.48 2.58
N ASP A 318 -4.02 -1.00 2.50
CA ASP A 318 -4.35 0.23 1.76
C ASP A 318 -3.78 1.42 2.55
N PRO A 319 -3.05 2.35 1.89
CA PRO A 319 -2.56 3.57 2.54
C PRO A 319 -3.63 4.33 3.34
N ASP A 320 -4.89 4.34 2.88
CA ASP A 320 -6.00 5.04 3.59
C ASP A 320 -6.42 4.34 4.90
N ASP A 321 -6.07 3.08 5.09
CA ASP A 321 -6.40 2.29 6.28
C ASP A 321 -5.16 2.01 7.16
N LEU A 322 -4.00 2.63 6.84
CA LEU A 322 -2.72 2.25 7.42
C LEU A 322 -2.66 2.43 8.93
N ASN A 323 -3.26 3.49 9.48
CA ASN A 323 -3.30 3.72 10.93
C ASN A 323 -4.00 2.58 11.66
N PHE A 324 -5.15 2.13 11.14
CA PHE A 324 -5.89 1.01 11.70
C PHE A 324 -5.07 -0.28 11.65
N TRP A 325 -4.48 -0.59 10.49
CA TRP A 325 -3.67 -1.79 10.32
C TRP A 325 -2.40 -1.76 11.18
N ASN A 326 -1.78 -0.61 11.40
CA ASN A 326 -0.63 -0.48 12.30
C ASN A 326 -0.99 -0.73 13.76
N SER A 327 -2.18 -0.31 14.20
CA SER A 327 -2.66 -0.60 15.55
C SER A 327 -2.95 -2.09 15.73
N LEU A 328 -3.54 -2.74 14.73
CA LEU A 328 -3.90 -4.15 14.79
C LEU A 328 -2.71 -5.09 14.55
N CYS A 329 -1.84 -4.74 13.60
CA CYS A 329 -0.66 -5.47 13.17
C CYS A 329 0.60 -4.60 13.32
N PRO A 330 1.09 -4.38 14.56
CA PRO A 330 2.17 -3.45 14.83
C PRO A 330 3.54 -3.95 14.35
N ASN A 331 4.51 -3.03 14.31
CA ASN A 331 5.89 -3.31 13.91
C ASN A 331 6.49 -4.49 14.70
N PRO A 332 6.93 -5.57 14.03
CA PRO A 332 7.42 -6.77 14.69
C PRO A 332 8.92 -6.73 15.06
N ALA A 333 9.62 -5.63 14.79
CA ALA A 333 11.07 -5.49 14.97
C ALA A 333 11.58 -5.97 16.35
N SER A 334 10.92 -5.56 17.43
CA SER A 334 11.31 -5.96 18.79
C SER A 334 11.31 -7.48 19.02
N MET A 335 10.38 -8.24 18.40
CA MET A 335 10.38 -9.71 18.47
C MET A 335 11.51 -10.35 17.66
N LEU A 336 12.01 -9.66 16.63
CA LEU A 336 13.22 -10.03 15.89
C LEU A 336 14.51 -9.55 16.60
N ASN A 337 14.39 -8.96 17.79
CA ASN A 337 15.48 -8.31 18.53
C ASN A 337 16.13 -7.12 17.78
N LEU A 338 15.37 -6.45 16.90
CA LEU A 338 15.79 -5.28 16.13
C LEU A 338 15.30 -3.98 16.79
N GLU A 339 15.90 -2.86 16.41
CA GLU A 339 15.46 -1.53 16.84
C GLU A 339 14.27 -1.07 15.99
N ASP A 340 13.14 -0.76 16.63
CA ASP A 340 11.89 -0.45 15.91
C ASP A 340 12.07 0.68 14.88
N HIS A 341 12.78 1.75 15.24
CA HIS A 341 12.98 2.92 14.37
C HIS A 341 13.79 2.63 13.09
N ASP A 342 14.67 1.63 13.12
CA ASP A 342 15.51 1.27 11.96
C ASP A 342 14.74 0.41 10.95
N CYS A 343 13.66 -0.25 11.39
CA CYS A 343 12.90 -1.18 10.57
C CYS A 343 11.66 -0.56 9.90
N VAL A 344 11.32 0.69 10.19
CA VAL A 344 10.15 1.38 9.62
C VAL A 344 10.56 2.21 8.40
N TYR A 345 9.79 2.11 7.33
CA TYR A 345 9.99 2.96 6.15
C TYR A 345 9.75 4.45 6.46
N ASN A 346 10.64 5.33 5.99
CA ASN A 346 10.53 6.77 6.26
C ASN A 346 9.48 7.45 5.36
N PHE A 347 8.43 7.99 5.99
CA PHE A 347 7.33 8.68 5.31
C PHE A 347 7.46 10.21 5.22
N ASN A 348 8.46 10.83 5.86
CA ASN A 348 8.57 12.30 5.93
C ASN A 348 9.05 12.95 4.62
N LYS A 349 9.34 12.13 3.61
CA LYS A 349 10.01 12.54 2.37
C LYS A 349 9.27 13.65 1.62
N LYS A 350 7.93 13.61 1.56
CA LYS A 350 7.14 14.62 0.84
C LYS A 350 7.35 16.02 1.41
N THR A 351 7.26 16.16 2.73
CA THR A 351 7.48 17.44 3.44
C THR A 351 8.93 17.91 3.31
N GLU A 352 9.89 16.99 3.42
CA GLU A 352 11.32 17.30 3.24
C GLU A 352 11.62 17.80 1.82
N VAL A 353 11.10 17.12 0.80
CA VAL A 353 11.25 17.50 -0.62
C VAL A 353 10.61 18.85 -0.90
N LEU A 354 9.40 19.10 -0.37
CA LEU A 354 8.73 20.38 -0.54
C LEU A 354 9.53 21.53 0.11
N SER A 355 9.96 21.34 1.36
CA SER A 355 10.77 22.33 2.09
C SER A 355 12.11 22.60 1.38
N ALA A 356 12.77 21.55 0.88
CA ALA A 356 13.99 21.68 0.10
C ALA A 356 13.75 22.44 -1.21
N ARG A 357 12.61 22.19 -1.87
CA ARG A 357 12.23 22.89 -3.10
C ARG A 357 12.06 24.39 -2.86
N GLU A 358 11.34 24.79 -1.82
CA GLU A 358 11.14 26.19 -1.44
C GLU A 358 12.45 26.90 -1.11
N LYS A 359 13.39 26.17 -0.50
CA LYS A 359 14.71 26.71 -0.14
C LYS A 359 15.65 26.89 -1.33
N TYR A 360 15.62 25.97 -2.30
CA TYR A 360 16.67 25.87 -3.33
C TYR A 360 16.21 26.24 -4.76
N PHE A 361 14.91 26.37 -5.03
CA PHE A 361 14.40 26.64 -6.38
C PHE A 361 13.70 28.01 -6.47
N GLY A 362 13.67 28.58 -7.67
CA GLY A 362 12.95 29.83 -7.93
C GLY A 362 11.43 29.66 -7.79
N GLY A 363 10.78 30.58 -7.08
CA GLY A 363 9.34 30.56 -6.83
C GLY A 363 8.44 30.87 -8.04
N ASN A 364 9.02 31.05 -9.23
CA ASN A 364 8.29 31.33 -10.46
C ASN A 364 7.64 30.09 -11.10
N LEU A 365 7.95 28.88 -10.60
CA LEU A 365 7.32 27.65 -11.04
C LEU A 365 6.36 27.14 -9.95
N SER A 366 5.06 27.25 -10.19
CA SER A 366 4.03 26.78 -9.27
C SER A 366 4.09 25.27 -9.06
N VAL A 367 3.62 24.84 -7.89
CA VAL A 367 3.39 23.43 -7.57
C VAL A 367 1.89 23.18 -7.67
N SER A 368 1.51 22.14 -8.40
CA SER A 368 0.10 21.80 -8.61
C SER A 368 -0.55 21.24 -7.33
N TYR A 369 -1.85 21.54 -7.17
CA TYR A 369 -2.73 21.10 -6.08
C TYR A 369 -2.47 21.73 -4.70
N ASN A 370 -3.48 21.73 -3.84
CA ASN A 370 -3.37 22.20 -2.45
C ASN A 370 -2.50 21.25 -1.60
N ASP A 371 -2.61 19.95 -1.86
CA ASP A 371 -1.70 18.93 -1.34
C ASP A 371 -0.84 18.40 -2.51
N PRO A 372 0.43 18.80 -2.63
CA PRO A 372 1.29 18.40 -3.74
C PRO A 372 1.44 16.87 -3.86
N ILE A 373 1.59 16.35 -5.07
CA ILE A 373 1.80 14.92 -5.28
C ILE A 373 3.30 14.63 -5.35
N LEU A 374 3.81 13.72 -4.50
CA LEU A 374 5.18 13.22 -4.62
C LEU A 374 5.19 12.02 -5.58
N ILE A 375 5.47 12.28 -6.85
CA ILE A 375 5.53 11.22 -7.87
C ILE A 375 6.79 10.38 -7.66
N SER A 376 6.61 9.07 -7.44
CA SER A 376 7.68 8.10 -7.19
C SER A 376 8.00 7.24 -8.42
N ARG A 377 6.97 6.94 -9.24
CA ARG A 377 7.10 6.09 -10.43
C ARG A 377 6.11 6.54 -11.50
N ALA A 378 6.36 6.18 -12.76
CA ALA A 378 5.41 6.38 -13.84
C ALA A 378 5.56 5.30 -14.92
N TRP A 379 4.43 4.90 -15.51
CA TRP A 379 4.37 3.86 -16.54
C TRP A 379 3.26 4.15 -17.55
N ARG A 380 3.65 4.33 -18.81
CA ARG A 380 2.78 4.69 -19.93
C ARG A 380 1.90 5.88 -19.56
N HIS A 381 0.60 5.67 -19.39
CA HIS A 381 -0.39 6.72 -19.15
C HIS A 381 -0.68 6.92 -17.65
N HIS A 382 0.11 6.33 -16.74
CA HIS A 382 -0.14 6.41 -15.31
C HIS A 382 1.09 6.92 -14.55
N ILE A 383 0.83 7.65 -13.48
CA ILE A 383 1.83 8.07 -12.49
C ILE A 383 1.45 7.45 -11.13
N PHE A 384 2.45 7.24 -10.29
CA PHE A 384 2.30 6.65 -8.96
C PHE A 384 2.90 7.60 -7.94
N ASP A 385 2.18 7.86 -6.86
CA ASP A 385 2.69 8.64 -5.73
C ASP A 385 3.58 7.80 -4.80
N GLU A 386 4.07 8.41 -3.72
CA GLU A 386 4.95 7.78 -2.74
C GLU A 386 4.30 6.60 -2.00
N TRP A 387 2.97 6.52 -1.99
CA TRP A 387 2.20 5.43 -1.41
C TRP A 387 1.88 4.33 -2.43
N GLY A 388 2.31 4.50 -3.68
CA GLY A 388 2.01 3.59 -4.78
C GLY A 388 0.59 3.74 -5.33
N ARG A 389 -0.11 4.85 -5.02
CA ARG A 389 -1.46 5.10 -5.55
C ARG A 389 -1.37 5.45 -7.03
N PRO A 390 -2.13 4.77 -7.91
CA PRO A 390 -2.13 5.04 -9.34
C PRO A 390 -3.04 6.21 -9.72
N TYR A 391 -2.53 7.13 -10.53
CA TYR A 391 -3.31 8.19 -11.18
C TYR A 391 -3.23 8.02 -12.69
N LEU A 392 -4.37 8.18 -13.39
CA LEU A 392 -4.37 8.31 -14.84
C LEU A 392 -3.83 9.69 -15.22
N ASP A 393 -2.75 9.72 -15.99
CA ASP A 393 -2.20 10.96 -16.52
C ASP A 393 -2.95 11.37 -17.78
N ALA A 394 -3.86 12.32 -17.61
CA ALA A 394 -4.65 12.93 -18.68
C ALA A 394 -4.30 14.42 -18.88
N TYR A 395 -3.12 14.85 -18.43
CA TYR A 395 -2.68 16.24 -18.49
C TYR A 395 -1.36 16.42 -19.24
N ASN A 396 -0.37 15.57 -18.95
CA ASN A 396 0.98 15.79 -19.48
C ASN A 396 1.07 15.41 -20.96
N ASN A 397 1.52 16.36 -21.79
CA ASN A 397 1.75 16.15 -23.22
C ASN A 397 3.20 15.76 -23.57
N VAL A 398 4.17 16.16 -22.74
CA VAL A 398 5.61 15.86 -22.91
C VAL A 398 5.91 14.36 -23.01
N PRO A 399 5.41 13.48 -22.11
CA PRO A 399 5.51 12.03 -22.27
C PRO A 399 4.55 11.54 -23.36
N HIS A 400 4.74 11.99 -24.61
CA HIS A 400 3.80 11.83 -25.71
C HIS A 400 3.46 10.37 -26.04
N VAL A 401 4.44 9.48 -25.90
CA VAL A 401 4.27 8.01 -26.08
C VAL A 401 4.05 7.28 -24.75
N GLY A 402 3.79 8.04 -23.68
CA GLY A 402 3.69 7.55 -22.31
C GLY A 402 5.03 7.56 -21.56
N HIS A 403 4.92 7.60 -20.24
CA HIS A 403 6.02 7.54 -19.28
C HIS A 403 6.79 6.23 -19.36
N SER A 404 8.11 6.31 -19.16
CA SER A 404 9.01 5.14 -19.06
C SER A 404 8.84 4.14 -20.21
N HIS A 405 8.56 4.62 -21.43
CA HIS A 405 8.27 3.75 -22.56
C HIS A 405 9.48 2.82 -22.86
N PRO A 406 9.33 1.49 -22.81
CA PRO A 406 10.47 0.55 -22.84
C PRO A 406 11.43 0.74 -24.02
N ARG A 407 10.88 0.98 -25.21
CA ARG A 407 11.68 1.27 -26.41
C ARG A 407 12.55 2.52 -26.28
N ILE A 408 12.05 3.59 -25.67
CA ILE A 408 12.79 4.85 -25.51
C ILE A 408 13.90 4.66 -24.48
N ASN A 409 13.60 4.01 -23.35
CA ASN A 409 14.60 3.65 -22.34
C ASN A 409 15.73 2.83 -22.97
N LEU A 410 15.40 1.76 -23.72
CA LEU A 410 16.38 0.89 -24.35
C LEU A 410 17.32 1.67 -25.30
N VAL A 411 16.75 2.48 -26.20
CA VAL A 411 17.53 3.24 -27.20
C VAL A 411 18.39 4.32 -26.52
N ALA A 412 17.83 5.05 -25.55
CA ALA A 412 18.57 6.08 -24.83
C ALA A 412 19.73 5.48 -24.03
N SER A 413 19.49 4.41 -23.27
CA SER A 413 20.52 3.72 -22.48
C SER A 413 21.60 3.10 -23.36
N ASP A 414 21.27 2.52 -24.50
CA ASP A 414 22.24 1.99 -25.46
C ASP A 414 23.14 3.10 -26.04
N GLN A 415 22.56 4.23 -26.45
CA GLN A 415 23.35 5.34 -26.98
C GLN A 415 24.27 5.96 -25.93
N LEU A 416 23.80 6.09 -24.68
CA LEU A 416 24.60 6.62 -23.57
C LEU A 416 25.82 5.74 -23.23
N LYS A 417 25.75 4.43 -23.51
CA LYS A 417 26.91 3.51 -23.37
C LYS A 417 27.92 3.64 -24.50
N LYS A 418 27.58 4.31 -25.61
CA LYS A 418 28.42 4.45 -26.81
C LYS A 418 29.06 5.83 -26.87
N VAL A 419 28.29 6.86 -27.25
CA VAL A 419 28.78 8.23 -27.43
C VAL A 419 27.66 9.26 -27.30
N ASN A 420 27.95 10.38 -26.64
CA ASN A 420 27.06 11.53 -26.56
C ASN A 420 27.90 12.82 -26.60
N SER A 421 28.03 13.42 -27.80
CA SER A 421 28.93 14.56 -28.05
C SER A 421 28.26 15.61 -28.93
N ASN A 422 28.90 16.77 -29.06
CA ASN A 422 28.44 17.85 -29.93
C ASN A 422 28.54 17.49 -31.42
N THR A 423 27.84 18.26 -32.26
CA THR A 423 27.63 17.99 -33.68
C THR A 423 28.81 18.37 -34.59
N ARG A 424 29.98 18.72 -34.04
CA ARG A 424 31.20 18.95 -34.85
C ARG A 424 31.83 17.64 -35.32
N TYR A 425 31.46 16.52 -34.70
CA TYR A 425 31.88 15.19 -35.10
C TYR A 425 30.73 14.48 -35.81
N LEU A 426 31.04 13.72 -36.85
CA LEU A 426 30.03 13.01 -37.64
C LEU A 426 29.41 11.87 -36.82
N HIS A 427 28.08 11.76 -36.84
CA HIS A 427 27.34 10.65 -36.25
C HIS A 427 26.08 10.35 -37.07
N PRO A 428 25.83 9.09 -37.47
CA PRO A 428 24.75 8.76 -38.43
C PRO A 428 23.34 9.06 -37.89
N LEU A 429 23.09 8.87 -36.59
CA LEU A 429 21.77 9.05 -36.00
C LEU A 429 21.18 10.46 -36.17
N GLN A 430 22.03 11.50 -36.26
CA GLN A 430 21.54 12.86 -36.49
C GLN A 430 20.94 13.02 -37.88
N THR A 431 21.61 12.47 -38.90
CA THR A 431 21.13 12.45 -40.28
C THR A 431 19.87 11.59 -40.41
N GLU A 432 19.89 10.37 -39.86
CA GLU A 432 18.73 9.48 -39.87
C GLU A 432 17.49 10.12 -39.21
N PHE A 433 17.70 10.85 -38.11
CA PHE A 433 16.61 11.57 -37.45
C PHE A 433 16.09 12.74 -38.29
N ALA A 434 16.97 13.51 -38.93
CA ALA A 434 16.57 14.58 -39.85
C ALA A 434 15.75 14.04 -41.03
N GLU A 435 16.24 12.99 -41.71
CA GLU A 435 15.52 12.33 -42.81
C GLU A 435 14.14 11.84 -42.34
N LYS A 436 14.07 11.27 -41.13
CA LYS A 436 12.80 10.79 -40.58
C LYS A 436 11.81 11.93 -40.35
N ILE A 437 12.24 13.07 -39.80
CA ILE A 437 11.39 14.24 -39.60
C ILE A 437 10.93 14.81 -40.93
N LEU A 438 11.85 15.03 -41.88
CA LEU A 438 11.54 15.58 -43.20
C LEU A 438 10.56 14.68 -43.97
N SER A 439 10.64 13.35 -43.81
CA SER A 439 9.67 12.41 -44.41
C SER A 439 8.22 12.58 -43.94
N LYS A 440 7.99 13.35 -42.87
CA LYS A 440 6.66 13.66 -42.31
C LYS A 440 6.17 15.06 -42.67
N LEU A 441 7.00 15.86 -43.34
CA LEU A 441 6.70 17.23 -43.71
C LEU A 441 6.47 17.35 -45.23
N PRO A 442 5.82 18.42 -45.70
CA PRO A 442 5.75 18.76 -47.12
C PRO A 442 7.14 18.87 -47.77
N SER A 443 7.24 18.57 -49.06
CA SER A 443 8.52 18.49 -49.79
C SER A 443 9.29 19.80 -49.88
N GLN A 444 8.67 20.95 -49.58
CA GLN A 444 9.35 22.25 -49.53
C GLN A 444 10.22 22.42 -48.27
N PHE A 445 10.05 21.58 -47.26
CA PHE A 445 10.90 21.57 -46.07
C PHE A 445 12.05 20.59 -46.30
N GLU A 446 13.28 21.11 -46.36
CA GLU A 446 14.48 20.34 -46.75
C GLU A 446 15.59 20.35 -45.69
N VAL A 447 15.52 21.26 -44.70
CA VAL A 447 16.60 21.51 -43.72
C VAL A 447 16.04 21.52 -42.30
N CYS A 448 16.73 20.83 -41.38
CA CYS A 448 16.39 20.78 -39.95
C CYS A 448 17.41 21.54 -39.10
N TYR A 449 16.92 22.39 -38.18
CA TYR A 449 17.70 22.92 -37.06
C TYR A 449 17.22 22.25 -35.77
N PHE A 450 18.08 21.49 -35.10
CA PHE A 450 17.77 20.86 -33.81
C PHE A 450 18.17 21.78 -32.66
N VAL A 451 17.27 21.95 -31.70
CA VAL A 451 17.41 22.80 -30.51
C VAL A 451 16.86 22.07 -29.28
N ASN A 452 17.03 22.61 -28.08
CA ASN A 452 16.76 21.92 -26.82
C ASN A 452 15.38 22.25 -26.21
N SER A 453 14.66 23.25 -26.74
CA SER A 453 13.33 23.63 -26.23
C SER A 453 12.47 24.33 -27.28
N GLY A 454 11.16 24.42 -27.01
CA GLY A 454 10.23 25.22 -27.84
C GLY A 454 10.59 26.71 -27.87
N SER A 455 11.09 27.27 -26.76
CA SER A 455 11.54 28.65 -26.71
C SER A 455 12.76 28.90 -27.61
N GLU A 456 13.75 28.02 -27.61
CA GLU A 456 14.89 28.11 -28.53
C GLU A 456 14.46 27.97 -30.00
N ALA A 457 13.49 27.11 -30.29
CA ALA A 457 12.96 26.93 -31.63
C ALA A 457 12.28 28.21 -32.14
N ASN A 458 11.42 28.83 -31.31
CA ASN A 458 10.75 30.08 -31.64
C ASN A 458 11.75 31.24 -31.80
N GLU A 459 12.71 31.37 -30.87
CA GLU A 459 13.76 32.40 -30.97
C GLU A 459 14.58 32.26 -32.27
N LEU A 460 14.99 31.04 -32.62
CA LEU A 460 15.73 30.80 -33.86
C LEU A 460 14.85 31.08 -35.10
N ALA A 461 13.60 30.66 -35.09
CA ALA A 461 12.66 30.91 -36.19
C ALA A 461 12.45 32.41 -36.44
N LEU A 462 12.29 33.20 -35.37
CA LEU A 462 12.18 34.66 -35.47
C LEU A 462 13.45 35.28 -36.05
N ARG A 463 14.63 34.85 -35.59
CA ARG A 463 15.92 35.33 -36.14
C ARG A 463 16.07 35.01 -37.63
N LEU A 464 15.70 33.80 -38.04
CA LEU A 464 15.74 33.39 -39.46
C LEU A 464 14.77 34.23 -40.32
N ALA A 465 13.55 34.47 -39.82
CA ALA A 465 12.55 35.29 -40.52
C ALA A 465 13.01 36.75 -40.67
N GLN A 466 13.58 37.35 -39.61
CA GLN A 466 14.13 38.70 -39.66
C GLN A 466 15.34 38.80 -40.59
N ALA A 467 16.23 37.82 -40.56
CA ALA A 467 17.41 37.79 -41.43
C ALA A 467 17.01 37.67 -42.92
N HIS A 468 15.98 36.89 -43.24
CA HIS A 468 15.49 36.72 -44.60
C HIS A 468 14.68 37.91 -45.12
N THR A 469 13.79 38.47 -44.29
CA THR A 469 12.84 39.52 -44.72
C THR A 469 13.34 40.95 -44.48
N HIS A 470 14.35 41.12 -43.63
CA HIS A 470 14.83 42.41 -43.10
C HIS A 470 13.75 43.24 -42.38
N LYS A 471 12.66 42.60 -41.93
CA LYS A 471 11.58 43.24 -41.17
C LYS A 471 11.61 42.79 -39.72
N THR A 472 11.12 43.64 -38.82
CA THR A 472 11.07 43.37 -37.37
C THR A 472 9.65 43.15 -36.83
N GLY A 473 8.61 43.45 -37.60
CA GLY A 473 7.21 43.28 -37.18
C GLY A 473 6.82 41.80 -37.07
N ILE A 474 6.21 41.43 -35.94
CA ILE A 474 5.71 40.08 -35.65
C ILE A 474 4.22 40.21 -35.28
N ILE A 475 3.38 39.31 -35.78
CA ILE A 475 1.96 39.23 -35.44
C ILE A 475 1.72 37.94 -34.66
N THR A 476 1.09 38.04 -33.49
CA THR A 476 0.73 36.91 -32.63
C THR A 476 -0.72 37.07 -32.16
N PRO A 477 -1.38 36.00 -31.71
CA PRO A 477 -2.61 36.12 -30.92
C PRO A 477 -2.38 36.93 -29.63
N ASP A 478 -3.43 37.59 -29.14
CA ASP A 478 -3.37 38.37 -27.88
C ASP A 478 -3.32 37.46 -26.63
N GLU A 479 -3.87 36.25 -26.72
CA GLU A 479 -3.84 35.21 -25.68
C GLU A 479 -3.58 33.83 -26.30
N GLY A 480 -2.89 32.96 -25.56
CA GLY A 480 -2.49 31.61 -25.98
C GLY A 480 -2.66 30.57 -24.89
#